data_AF-A0A925AJM9-F1
#
_entry.id   AF-A0A925AJM9-F1
#
_cell.length_a   1.000
_cell.length_b   1.000
_cell.length_c   1.000
_cell.angle_alpha   90.00
_cell.angle_beta   90.00
_cell.angle_gamma   90.00
#
_symmetry.space_group_name_H-M   'P 1'
#
loop_
_entity.id
_entity.type
_entity.pdbx_description
1 polymer ?
#
loop_
_entity_poly.entity_id
_entity_poly.type
_entity_poly.pdbx_seq_one_letter_code
_entity_poly.pdbx_strand_id
1 'polypeptide(L)' 'MDFFKLNLHWKNTNDPFFPYSVCSEGKKMKLRLNDFPEEPMYTLIVDDEIIESFDDWPTDWSRAQID' A
#
# COMPACT_ATOMS: atom_id res chain seq x y z
N MET A 1 -14.62 -4.22 -4.12
CA MET A 1 -14.25 -2.79 -4.03
C MET A 1 -12.89 -2.67 -4.68
N ASP A 2 -12.71 -1.72 -5.59
CA ASP A 2 -11.45 -1.57 -6.32
C ASP A 2 -10.59 -0.51 -5.62
N PHE A 3 -9.68 -0.96 -4.75
CA PHE A 3 -8.84 -0.08 -3.94
C PHE A 3 -7.80 0.68 -4.77
N PHE A 4 -7.47 0.18 -5.97
CA PHE A 4 -6.49 0.75 -6.87
C PHE A 4 -6.97 2.02 -7.57
N LYS A 5 -8.30 2.22 -7.64
CA LYS A 5 -8.94 3.43 -8.19
C LYS A 5 -9.33 4.46 -7.13
N LEU A 6 -9.00 4.21 -5.87
CA LEU A 6 -9.26 5.15 -4.79
C LEU A 6 -8.15 6.20 -4.73
N ASN A 7 -8.53 7.44 -4.49
CA ASN A 7 -7.57 8.50 -4.23
C ASN A 7 -7.01 8.34 -2.81
N LEU A 8 -5.93 7.56 -2.69
CA LEU A 8 -5.30 7.21 -1.42
C LEU A 8 -4.02 8.01 -1.22
N HIS A 9 -3.95 8.72 -0.10
CA HIS A 9 -2.74 9.43 0.32
C HIS A 9 -1.98 8.60 1.37
N TRP A 10 -1.00 7.84 0.89
CA TRP A 10 -0.16 6.97 1.68
C TRP A 10 0.85 7.75 2.51
N LYS A 11 0.93 7.41 3.79
CA LYS A 11 1.90 7.94 4.75
C LYS A 11 3.00 6.92 4.98
N ASN A 12 4.24 7.40 5.04
CA ASN A 12 5.36 6.58 5.46
C ASN A 12 5.24 6.24 6.96
N THR A 13 5.54 5.00 7.33
CA THR A 13 5.42 4.48 8.70
C THR A 13 6.77 4.30 9.39
N ASN A 14 7.88 4.50 8.66
CA ASN A 14 9.25 4.17 9.07
C ASN A 14 9.47 2.67 9.41
N ASP A 15 8.53 1.80 9.01
CA ASP A 15 8.64 0.34 9.14
C ASP A 15 9.13 -0.24 7.80
N PRO A 16 10.25 -0.97 7.76
CA PRO A 16 10.80 -1.52 6.51
C PRO A 16 9.94 -2.63 5.90
N PHE A 17 9.14 -3.35 6.69
CA PHE A 17 8.23 -4.39 6.21
C PHE A 17 6.88 -3.82 5.78
N PHE A 18 6.44 -2.73 6.41
CA PHE A 18 5.17 -2.07 6.10
C PHE A 18 5.37 -0.57 5.80
N PRO A 19 6.10 -0.21 4.72
CA PRO A 19 6.59 1.15 4.51
C PRO A 19 5.50 2.21 4.37
N TYR A 20 4.30 1.80 3.97
CA TYR A 20 3.18 2.71 3.71
C TYR A 20 1.91 2.28 4.42
N SER A 21 1.19 3.25 4.98
CA SER A 21 -0.15 3.06 5.53
C SER A 21 -1.09 4.21 5.17
N VAL A 22 -2.37 3.91 5.08
CA VAL A 22 -3.45 4.89 4.90
C VAL A 22 -4.71 4.41 5.62
N CYS A 23 -5.52 5.35 6.08
CA CYS A 23 -6.86 5.07 6.59
C CYS A 23 -7.85 5.81 5.70
N SER A 24 -8.72 5.08 5.00
CA SER A 24 -9.75 5.67 4.12
C SER A 24 -11.08 4.98 4.37
N GLU A 25 -12.16 5.76 4.48
CA GLU A 25 -13.51 5.26 4.74
C GLU A 25 -13.62 4.30 5.95
N GLY A 26 -12.81 4.53 6.99
CA GLY A 26 -12.78 3.69 8.19
C GLY A 26 -12.02 2.37 8.05
N LYS A 27 -11.47 2.08 6.87
CA LYS A 27 -10.63 0.90 6.62
C LYS A 27 -9.15 1.23 6.79
N LYS A 28 -8.43 0.38 7.50
CA LYS A 28 -6.98 0.51 7.66
C LYS A 28 -6.29 -0.25 6.54
N MET A 29 -5.48 0.44 5.77
CA MET A 29 -4.72 -0.16 4.67
C MET A 29 -3.23 0.00 4.92
N LYS A 30 -2.48 -1.07 4.66
CA LYS A 30 -1.01 -1.07 4.75
C LYS A 30 -0.44 -1.80 3.53
N LEU A 31 0.71 -1.34 3.07
CA LEU A 31 1.47 -2.04 2.04
C LEU A 31 2.58 -2.81 2.70
N ARG A 32 2.60 -4.13 2.50
CA ARG A 32 3.75 -4.98 2.83
C ARG A 32 4.76 -4.88 1.70
N LEU A 33 6.03 -4.68 2.02
CA LEU A 33 7.13 -4.85 1.08
C LEU A 33 7.48 -6.34 0.98
N ASN A 34 7.46 -6.90 -0.22
CA ASN A 34 7.77 -8.32 -0.45
C ASN A 34 9.22 -8.52 -0.91
N ASP A 35 9.61 -9.79 -1.06
CA ASP A 35 10.93 -10.17 -1.55
C ASP A 35 11.00 -10.08 -3.08
N PHE A 36 11.12 -8.85 -3.59
CA PHE A 36 11.21 -8.60 -5.03
C PHE A 36 12.63 -8.89 -5.55
N PRO A 37 12.81 -9.63 -6.67
CA PRO A 37 11.80 -9.97 -7.70
C PRO A 37 11.15 -11.36 -7.57
N GLU A 38 11.37 -12.10 -6.48
CA GLU A 38 10.74 -13.43 -6.31
C GLU A 38 9.23 -13.32 -6.11
N GLU A 39 8.78 -12.25 -5.43
CA GLU A 39 7.37 -11.86 -5.25
C GLU A 39 7.11 -10.45 -5.82
N PRO A 40 5.84 -10.10 -6.13
CA PRO A 40 5.51 -8.74 -6.58
C PRO A 40 5.89 -7.69 -5.54
N MET A 41 6.31 -6.50 -5.95
CA MET A 41 6.95 -5.51 -5.06
C MET A 41 6.19 -5.22 -3.75
N TYR A 42 4.87 -5.06 -3.84
CA TYR A 42 4.02 -4.76 -2.70
C TYR A 42 2.84 -5.72 -2.59
N THR A 43 2.33 -5.88 -1.37
CA THR A 43 1.01 -6.48 -1.10
C THR A 43 0.13 -5.48 -0.37
N LEU A 44 -1.07 -5.21 -0.92
CA LEU A 44 -2.11 -4.45 -0.25
C LEU A 44 -2.80 -5.31 0.80
N ILE A 45 -2.78 -4.84 2.04
CA ILE A 45 -3.51 -5.44 3.16
C ILE A 45 -4.54 -4.43 3.65
N VAL A 46 -5.80 -4.86 3.77
CA VAL A 46 -6.93 -4.04 4.24
C VAL A 46 -7.57 -4.73 5.44
N ASP A 47 -7.62 -4.04 6.57
CA ASP A 47 -8.17 -4.57 7.84
C ASP A 47 -7.60 -5.96 8.20
N ASP A 48 -6.29 -6.12 8.01
CA ASP A 48 -5.50 -7.35 8.21
C ASP A 48 -5.77 -8.51 7.22
N GLU A 49 -6.57 -8.28 6.17
CA GLU A 49 -6.75 -9.23 5.07
C GLU A 49 -5.87 -8.87 3.86
N ILE A 50 -5.20 -9.88 3.28
CA ILE A 50 -4.44 -9.72 2.04
C ILE A 50 -5.43 -9.58 0.88
N ILE A 51 -5.33 -8.48 0.14
CA ILE A 51 -6.21 -8.21 -1.00
C ILE A 51 -5.55 -8.62 -2.31
N GLU A 52 -4.40 -8.03 -2.62
CA GLU A 52 -3.70 -8.23 -3.89
C GLU A 52 -2.24 -7.80 -3.80
N SER A 53 -1.38 -8.45 -4.59
CA SER A 53 0.03 -8.10 -4.75
C SER A 53 0.27 -7.46 -6.11
N PHE A 54 1.14 -6.46 -6.18
CA PHE A 54 1.37 -5.65 -7.38
C PHE A 54 2.79 -5.08 -7.40
N ASP A 55 3.29 -4.82 -8.60
CA ASP A 55 4.62 -4.23 -8.83
C ASP A 55 4.54 -2.71 -9.03
N ASP A 56 3.58 -2.28 -9.85
CA ASP A 56 3.45 -0.88 -10.25
C ASP A 56 2.62 -0.06 -9.27
N TRP A 57 3.13 1.12 -8.94
CA TRP A 57 2.40 2.04 -8.08
C TRP A 57 1.11 2.54 -8.77
N PRO A 58 -0.07 2.42 -8.14
CA PRO A 58 -1.32 2.80 -8.78
C PRO A 58 -1.39 4.31 -9.05
N THR A 59 -1.94 4.70 -10.20
CA THR A 59 -1.94 6.10 -10.66
C THR A 59 -2.74 7.04 -9.75
N ASP A 60 -3.83 6.56 -9.16
CA ASP A 60 -4.66 7.34 -8.24
C ASP A 60 -4.08 7.44 -6.83
N TRP A 61 -2.95 6.76 -6.55
CA TRP A 61 -2.33 6.77 -5.23
C TRP A 61 -1.23 7.82 -5.13
N SER A 62 -1.29 8.64 -4.09
CA SER A 62 -0.24 9.57 -3.72
C SER A 62 0.58 9.01 -2.56
N ARG A 63 1.91 9.10 -2.61
CA ARG A 63 2.78 8.78 -1.47
C ARG A 63 3.44 10.06 -0.95
N ALA A 64 3.46 10.25 0.36
CA ALA A 64 4.23 11.33 0.97
C ALA A 64 5.72 11.10 0.67
N GLN A 65 6.28 11.89 -0.24
CA GLN A 65 7.70 11.93 -0.49
C GLN A 65 8.31 12.71 0.68
N ILE A 66 9.27 12.11 1.39
CA ILE A 66 10.12 12.89 2.30
C ILE A 66 11.02 13.72 1.38
N ASP A 67 10.82 15.05 1.38
CA ASP A 67 11.77 16.04 0.82
C ASP A 67 13.16 15.90 1.46
#